data_AF-A0A223B171-F1
#
_entry.id   AF-A0A223B171-F1
#
_cell.length_a   1.000
_cell.length_b   1.000
_cell.length_c   1.000
_cell.angle_alpha   90.00
_cell.angle_beta   90.00
_cell.angle_gamma   90.00
#
_symmetry.space_group_name_H-M   'P 1'
#
loop_
_entity.id
_entity.type
_entity.pdbx_description
1 polymer ?
#
loop_
_entity_poly.entity_id
_entity_poly.type
_entity_poly.pdbx_seq_one_letter_code
_entity_poly.pdbx_strand_id
1 'polypeptide(L)' 'MAYWCGNGCGVDMEYLGNGDWKCPKCGTVIAFGEPDDDNSESLSVYDAALIWMSNGKDEDYTFGYSEEELEEALR' A
#
# COMPACT_ATOMS: atom_id res chain seq x y z
N MET A 1 -6.38 -1.14 22.42
CA MET A 1 -7.48 -1.88 21.78
C MET A 1 -7.28 -3.36 22.09
N ALA A 2 -8.29 -4.04 22.64
CA ALA A 2 -8.28 -5.49 22.81
C ALA A 2 -9.01 -6.10 21.61
N TYR A 3 -8.31 -6.89 20.79
CA TYR A 3 -8.88 -7.51 19.61
C TYR A 3 -9.39 -8.89 20.00
N TRP A 4 -10.70 -9.05 19.95
CA TRP A 4 -11.36 -10.30 20.29
C TRP A 4 -11.19 -11.30 19.14
N CYS A 5 -10.69 -12.50 19.44
CA CYS A 5 -10.62 -13.58 18.45
C CYS A 5 -12.03 -14.03 18.00
N GLY A 6 -12.43 -13.68 16.77
CA GLY A 6 -13.75 -13.95 16.18
C GLY A 6 -14.16 -15.42 16.09
N ASN A 7 -13.23 -16.35 16.34
CA ASN A 7 -13.48 -17.80 16.38
C ASN A 7 -14.05 -18.28 17.73
N GLY A 8 -14.71 -17.40 18.50
CA GLY A 8 -15.30 -17.71 19.80
C GLY A 8 -14.30 -18.05 20.91
N CYS A 9 -13.02 -17.73 20.75
CA CYS A 9 -11.97 -18.11 21.70
C CYS A 9 -12.04 -17.33 23.02
N GLY A 10 -12.64 -16.14 23.01
CA GLY A 10 -12.84 -15.29 24.19
C GLY A 10 -11.53 -14.81 24.81
N VAL A 11 -10.47 -14.73 24.01
CA VAL A 11 -9.15 -14.26 24.43
C VAL A 11 -8.72 -13.08 23.58
N ASP A 12 -7.89 -12.24 24.18
CA ASP A 12 -7.22 -11.15 23.49
C ASP A 12 -6.14 -11.69 22.55
N MET A 13 -6.03 -11.11 21.37
CA MET A 13 -5.02 -11.45 20.39
C MET A 13 -3.70 -10.73 20.68
N GLU A 14 -2.58 -11.40 20.42
CA GLU A 14 -1.23 -10.89 20.60
C GLU A 14 -0.70 -10.31 19.29
N TYR A 15 -0.06 -9.13 19.35
CA TYR A 15 0.56 -8.50 18.20
C TYR A 15 1.92 -9.13 17.90
N LEU A 16 2.15 -9.53 16.64
CA LEU A 16 3.38 -10.20 16.20
C LEU A 16 4.48 -9.26 15.68
N GLY A 17 4.18 -7.97 15.47
CA GLY A 17 5.19 -6.97 15.09
C GLY A 17 5.08 -6.41 13.67
N ASN A 18 4.35 -7.08 12.77
CA ASN A 18 4.28 -6.79 11.32
C ASN A 18 2.86 -6.45 10.82
N GLY A 19 1.99 -5.92 11.69
CA GLY A 19 0.56 -5.77 11.37
C GLY A 19 -0.27 -7.04 11.60
N ASP A 20 0.38 -8.17 11.90
CA ASP A 20 -0.30 -9.43 12.18
C ASP A 20 -0.63 -9.60 13.66
N TRP A 21 -1.79 -10.20 13.90
CA TRP A 21 -2.30 -10.50 15.22
C TRP A 21 -2.57 -11.99 15.33
N LYS A 22 -2.04 -12.63 16.38
CA LYS A 22 -2.19 -14.06 16.62
C LYS A 22 -3.02 -14.33 17.86
N CYS A 23 -3.98 -15.23 17.74
CA CYS A 23 -4.70 -15.76 18.88
C CYS A 23 -3.80 -16.80 19.60
N PRO A 24 -3.46 -16.62 20.88
CA PRO A 24 -2.62 -17.58 21.62
C PRO A 24 -3.34 -18.92 21.88
N LYS A 25 -4.68 -18.95 21.74
CA LYS A 25 -5.50 -20.13 22.06
C LYS A 25 -5.74 -21.07 20.88
N CYS A 26 -6.11 -20.53 19.72
CA CYS A 26 -6.37 -21.33 18.51
C CYS A 26 -5.28 -21.21 17.44
N GLY A 27 -4.31 -20.32 17.63
CA GLY A 27 -3.23 -20.11 16.67
C GLY A 27 -3.65 -19.35 15.40
N THR A 28 -4.90 -18.90 15.31
CA THR A 28 -5.38 -18.08 14.18
C THR A 28 -4.59 -16.78 14.11
N VAL A 29 -3.98 -16.52 12.97
CA VAL A 29 -3.34 -15.25 12.64
C VAL A 29 -4.28 -14.48 11.73
N ILE A 30 -4.56 -13.23 12.08
CA ILE A 30 -5.23 -12.26 11.21
C ILE A 30 -4.23 -11.17 10.86
N ALA A 31 -4.00 -10.98 9.57
CA ALA A 31 -3.29 -9.83 9.06
C ALA A 31 -4.32 -8.70 8.94
N PHE A 32 -4.12 -7.61 9.68
CA PHE A 32 -4.84 -6.34 9.47
C PHE A 32 -4.01 -5.34 8.67
N GLY A 33 -2.77 -5.71 8.30
CA GLY A 33 -2.16 -5.11 7.14
C GLY A 33 -3.01 -5.50 5.94
N GLU A 34 -3.52 -4.52 5.21
CA GLU A 34 -4.01 -4.76 3.86
C GLU A 34 -2.94 -5.59 3.13
N PRO A 35 -3.30 -6.50 2.21
CA PRO A 35 -2.31 -6.85 1.22
C PRO A 35 -1.78 -5.50 0.69
N ASP A 36 -0.48 -5.26 0.81
CA ASP A 36 0.23 -4.21 0.05
C ASP A 36 0.13 -4.57 -1.45
N ASP A 37 -1.09 -4.69 -1.94
CA ASP A 37 -1.52 -4.72 -3.32
C ASP A 37 -2.40 -3.49 -3.60
N ASP A 38 -2.47 -2.55 -2.64
CA ASP A 38 -2.70 -1.16 -2.98
C ASP A 38 -1.39 -0.58 -3.51
N ASN A 39 -1.22 -0.83 -4.80
CA ASN A 39 -0.55 0.05 -5.75
C ASN A 39 -1.17 1.49 -5.75
N SER A 40 -1.83 1.92 -4.67
CA SER A 40 -2.41 3.26 -4.45
C SER A 40 -1.35 4.30 -4.10
N GLU A 41 -0.12 3.90 -3.79
CA GLU A 41 1.04 4.81 -3.78
C GLU A 41 1.77 4.86 -5.14
N SER A 42 1.35 4.06 -6.13
CA SER A 42 1.83 4.26 -7.50
C SER A 42 1.03 5.38 -8.16
N LEU A 43 1.72 6.44 -8.54
CA LEU A 43 1.15 7.46 -9.42
C LEU A 43 0.87 6.81 -10.78
N SER A 44 -0.35 6.97 -11.30
CA SER A 44 -0.64 6.56 -12.67
C SER A 44 0.28 7.31 -13.64
N VAL A 45 0.58 6.74 -14.82
CA VAL A 45 1.42 7.41 -15.83
C VAL A 45 0.91 8.81 -16.14
N TYR A 46 -0.42 8.98 -16.17
CA TYR A 46 -1.06 10.27 -16.40
C TYR A 46 -0.83 11.26 -15.26
N ASP A 47 -0.97 10.84 -14.00
CA ASP A 47 -0.71 11.71 -12.84
C ASP A 47 0.77 12.05 -12.72
N ALA A 48 1.65 11.07 -12.96
CA ALA A 48 3.09 11.28 -13.07
C ALA A 48 3.41 12.29 -14.17
N ALA A 49 2.78 12.18 -15.35
CA ALA A 49 3.02 13.08 -16.47
C ALA A 49 2.53 14.51 -16.22
N LEU A 50 1.40 14.67 -15.52
CA LEU A 50 0.90 15.99 -15.11
C LEU A 50 1.83 16.66 -14.10
N ILE A 51 2.35 15.91 -13.13
CA ILE A 51 3.32 16.43 -12.16
C ILE A 51 4.64 16.76 -12.86
N TRP A 52 5.12 15.88 -13.74
CA TRP A 52 6.32 16.10 -14.56
C TRP A 52 6.20 17.35 -15.43
N MET A 53 5.09 17.53 -16.14
CA MET A 53 4.82 18.73 -16.95
C MET A 53 4.76 19.99 -16.09
N SER A 54 4.16 19.91 -14.91
CA SER A 54 4.02 21.05 -13.98
C SER A 54 5.36 21.44 -13.32
N ASN A 55 6.29 20.49 -13.17
CA ASN A 55 7.64 20.72 -12.64
C ASN A 55 8.65 21.11 -13.73
N GLY A 56 8.22 21.26 -14.99
CA GLY A 56 9.09 21.71 -16.08
C GLY A 56 9.82 20.59 -16.81
N LYS A 57 9.27 19.38 -16.81
CA LYS A 57 9.84 18.17 -17.46
C LYS A 57 11.18 17.75 -16.86
N ASP A 58 11.27 17.77 -15.55
CA ASP A 58 12.47 17.41 -14.82
C ASP A 58 12.64 15.87 -14.74
N GLU A 59 13.84 15.38 -15.03
CA GLU A 59 14.19 13.95 -15.04
C GLU A 59 14.00 13.27 -13.67
N ASP A 60 14.12 14.03 -12.57
CA ASP A 60 13.91 13.55 -11.21
C ASP A 60 12.42 13.36 -10.86
N TYR A 61 11.51 13.96 -11.65
CA TYR A 61 10.06 13.89 -11.47
C TYR A 61 9.38 12.95 -12.46
N THR A 62 10.14 12.01 -13.03
CA THR A 62 9.62 10.98 -13.94
C THR A 62 8.91 9.85 -13.18
N PHE A 63 8.99 9.82 -11.85
CA PHE A 63 8.35 8.82 -10.97
C PHE A 63 8.58 7.36 -11.39
N GLY A 64 9.70 7.09 -12.08
CA GLY A 64 10.06 5.77 -12.60
C GLY A 64 9.57 5.45 -14.02
N TYR A 65 8.90 6.39 -14.69
CA TYR A 65 8.48 6.28 -16.10
C TYR A 65 9.51 6.93 -17.04
N SER A 66 9.49 6.57 -18.32
CA SER A 66 10.30 7.24 -19.33
C SER A 66 9.66 8.55 -19.80
N GLU A 67 10.46 9.52 -20.26
CA GLU A 67 9.94 10.77 -20.85
C GLU A 67 8.94 10.51 -21.98
N GLU A 68 9.19 9.49 -22.81
CA GLU A 68 8.30 9.08 -23.90
C GLU A 68 6.93 8.63 -23.39
N GLU A 69 6.87 7.84 -22.30
CA GLU A 69 5.61 7.40 -21.68
C GLU A 69 4.83 8.58 -21.07
N LEU A 70 5.53 9.55 -20.50
CA LEU A 70 4.92 10.74 -19.93
C LEU A 70 4.39 11.69 -21.03
N GLU A 71 5.13 11.85 -22.13
CA GLU A 71 4.67 12.62 -23.29
C GLU A 71 3.50 11.94 -24.01
N GLU A 72 3.50 10.61 -24.11
CA GLU A 72 2.37 9.85 -24.66
C GLU A 72 1.12 9.98 -23.78
N ALA A 73 1.29 9.99 -22.46
CA ALA A 73 0.18 10.21 -21.53
C ALA A 73 -0.41 11.64 -21.58
N LEU A 74 0.37 12.63 -22.03
CA LEU A 74 -0.07 14.03 -22.22
C LEU A 74 -0.63 14.31 -23.63
N ARG A 75 -0.66 13.31 -24.52
CA ARG A 75 -1.09 13.44 -25.92
C ARG A 75 -2.60 13.30 -26.09
#